data_AF-A0A359GX43-F1
#
_entry.id   AF-A0A359GX43-F1
#
_cell.length_a   1.000
_cell.length_b   1.000
_cell.length_c   1.000
_cell.angle_alpha   90.00
_cell.angle_beta   90.00
_cell.angle_gamma   90.00
#
_symmetry.space_group_name_H-M   'P 1'
#
loop_
_entity.id
_entity.type
_entity.pdbx_description
1 polymer ?
#
loop_
_entity_poly.entity_id
_entity_poly.type
_entity_poly.pdbx_seq_one_letter_code
_entity_poly.pdbx_strand_id
1 'polypeptide(L)'
;MINIKQKPSSLRVLAYILVFISPFTIAQEGEIVETGTHRFLEVADGVWQVTGTGSVFTMSNAMILVGEFDTLVVDSHVTPAASRALLESIPAVTDKPVRYLVNSHYHFDHAHGNQSFPEGVEIIGHEFTRAKLNGDIGNVLEENTFRSFSDPVPATVANLARRARAETDPRRREEL
;
A
#
# COMPACT_ATOMS: atom_id res chain seq x y z
N MET A 1 44.63 -54.43 -61.32
CA MET A 1 44.93 -53.99 -59.94
C MET A 1 45.75 -52.70 -60.02
N ILE A 2 45.17 -51.59 -59.59
CA ILE A 2 45.78 -50.45 -58.85
C ILE A 2 44.81 -49.27 -59.02
N ASN A 3 44.42 -48.78 -57.86
CA ASN A 3 43.36 -47.83 -57.55
C ASN A 3 43.98 -46.44 -57.41
N ILE A 4 43.47 -45.43 -58.09
CA ILE A 4 43.74 -44.03 -57.74
C ILE A 4 42.40 -43.27 -57.75
N LYS A 5 41.85 -43.11 -56.53
CA LYS A 5 40.69 -42.26 -56.23
C LYS A 5 41.06 -40.80 -56.49
N GLN A 6 40.30 -40.11 -57.32
CA GLN A 6 40.20 -38.65 -57.30
C GLN A 6 38.94 -38.24 -56.54
N LYS A 7 39.12 -37.32 -55.59
CA LYS A 7 38.08 -36.69 -54.77
C LYS A 7 38.05 -35.21 -55.18
N PRO A 8 36.86 -34.62 -55.38
CA PRO A 8 36.63 -33.25 -54.91
C PRO A 8 35.39 -33.24 -53.99
N SER A 9 35.53 -32.84 -52.72
CA SER A 9 35.39 -31.45 -52.21
C SER A 9 33.92 -30.98 -52.29
N SER A 10 33.13 -31.24 -51.25
CA SER A 10 32.91 -30.35 -50.09
C SER A 10 31.95 -29.20 -50.37
N LEU A 11 30.69 -29.34 -49.93
CA LEU A 11 29.96 -28.29 -49.23
C LEU A 11 28.71 -28.89 -48.58
N ARG A 12 28.80 -29.26 -47.30
CA ARG A 12 27.60 -29.36 -46.45
C ARG A 12 27.51 -28.04 -45.71
N VAL A 13 26.64 -27.16 -46.16
CA VAL A 13 26.28 -25.94 -45.43
C VAL A 13 25.48 -26.39 -44.21
N LEU A 14 26.14 -26.51 -43.06
CA LEU A 14 25.49 -26.67 -41.77
C LEU A 14 25.19 -25.26 -41.27
N ALA A 15 23.95 -24.80 -41.46
CA ALA A 15 23.49 -23.53 -40.91
C ALA A 15 23.36 -23.68 -39.38
N TYR A 16 24.30 -23.12 -38.63
CA TYR A 16 24.11 -22.89 -37.20
C TYR A 16 23.15 -21.70 -37.04
N ILE A 17 21.89 -21.98 -36.73
CA ILE A 17 20.99 -20.96 -36.20
C ILE A 17 21.43 -20.70 -34.75
N LEU A 18 22.29 -19.69 -34.57
CA LEU A 18 22.50 -19.08 -33.26
C LEU A 18 21.22 -18.32 -32.90
N VAL A 19 20.34 -18.97 -32.13
CA VAL A 19 19.24 -18.26 -31.46
C VAL A 19 19.89 -17.36 -30.41
N PHE A 20 20.03 -16.08 -30.73
CA PHE A 20 20.25 -15.05 -29.72
C PHE A 20 19.00 -15.01 -28.85
N ILE A 21 19.00 -15.76 -27.74
CA ILE A 21 18.07 -15.53 -26.65
C ILE A 21 18.53 -14.20 -26.06
N SER A 22 17.97 -13.10 -26.57
CA SER A 22 18.01 -11.83 -25.85
C SER A 22 17.55 -12.13 -24.42
N PRO A 23 18.31 -11.75 -23.38
CA PRO A 23 17.75 -11.76 -22.05
C PRO A 23 16.65 -10.71 -22.07
N PHE A 24 15.43 -11.12 -22.37
CA PHE A 24 14.26 -10.41 -21.92
C PHE A 24 14.40 -10.44 -20.40
N THR A 25 14.81 -9.31 -19.82
CA THR A 25 14.57 -9.08 -18.41
C THR A 25 13.06 -9.17 -18.26
N ILE A 26 12.58 -10.30 -17.76
CA ILE A 26 11.22 -10.38 -17.25
C ILE A 26 11.21 -9.33 -16.15
N ALA A 27 10.55 -8.20 -16.40
CA ALA A 27 10.22 -7.29 -15.32
C ALA A 27 9.43 -8.14 -14.32
N GLN A 28 10.01 -8.38 -13.16
CA GLN A 28 9.32 -9.07 -12.07
C GLN A 28 8.10 -8.23 -11.76
N GLU A 29 6.93 -8.73 -12.14
CA GLU A 29 5.67 -8.12 -11.73
C GLU A 29 5.63 -8.28 -10.21
N GLY A 30 5.61 -7.15 -9.50
CA GLY A 30 5.72 -7.13 -8.04
C GLY A 30 4.68 -8.04 -7.37
N GLU A 31 5.07 -8.73 -6.30
CA GLU A 31 4.16 -9.61 -5.58
C GLU A 31 2.94 -8.80 -5.08
N ILE A 32 1.75 -9.37 -5.25
CA ILE A 32 0.51 -8.79 -4.72
C ILE A 32 -0.04 -9.72 -3.66
N VAL A 33 -0.17 -9.22 -2.44
CA VAL A 33 -0.81 -9.90 -1.32
C VAL A 33 -2.04 -9.10 -0.90
N GLU A 34 -3.17 -9.77 -0.70
CA GLU A 34 -4.42 -9.12 -0.31
C GLU A 34 -5.02 -9.78 0.93
N THR A 35 -5.47 -8.93 1.85
CA THR A 35 -6.22 -9.30 3.06
C THR A 35 -7.65 -8.78 2.94
N GLY A 36 -8.51 -9.04 3.94
CA GLY A 36 -9.86 -8.50 3.93
C GLY A 36 -9.93 -6.96 3.87
N THR A 37 -8.88 -6.25 4.29
CA THR A 37 -8.89 -4.79 4.44
C THR A 37 -7.82 -4.04 3.65
N HIS A 38 -6.67 -4.68 3.38
CA HIS A 38 -5.53 -4.05 2.69
C HIS A 38 -4.97 -4.93 1.57
N ARG A 39 -4.53 -4.27 0.50
CA ARG A 39 -3.75 -4.83 -0.60
C ARG A 39 -2.31 -4.28 -0.55
N PHE A 40 -1.35 -5.19 -0.58
CA PHE A 40 0.08 -4.96 -0.56
C PHE A 40 0.64 -5.24 -1.96
N LEU A 41 1.39 -4.31 -2.53
CA LEU A 41 2.14 -4.48 -3.78
C LEU A 41 3.62 -4.30 -3.47
N GLU A 42 4.43 -5.34 -3.67
CA GLU A 42 5.89 -5.23 -3.55
C GLU A 42 6.43 -4.43 -4.73
N VAL A 43 7.02 -3.27 -4.46
CA VAL A 43 7.58 -2.38 -5.49
C VAL A 43 9.10 -2.49 -5.60
N ALA A 44 9.74 -3.04 -4.58
CA ALA A 44 11.14 -3.45 -4.52
C ALA A 44 11.28 -4.47 -3.37
N ASP A 45 12.40 -5.19 -3.30
CA ASP A 45 12.67 -6.18 -2.24
C ASP A 45 12.38 -5.61 -0.84
N GLY A 46 11.37 -6.16 -0.17
CA GLY A 46 10.94 -5.74 1.16
C GLY A 46 10.24 -4.38 1.24
N VAL A 47 9.95 -3.73 0.11
CA VAL A 47 9.27 -2.43 0.03
C VAL A 47 7.88 -2.60 -0.56
N TRP A 48 6.86 -2.32 0.24
CA TRP A 48 5.47 -2.57 -0.09
C TRP A 48 4.67 -1.27 -0.14
N GLN A 49 3.98 -1.04 -1.25
CA GLN A 49 2.88 -0.07 -1.31
C GLN A 49 1.63 -0.69 -0.71
N VAL A 50 0.93 0.05 0.17
CA VAL A 50 -0.28 -0.41 0.83
C VAL A 50 -1.47 0.47 0.46
N THR A 51 -2.54 -0.20 0.03
CA THR A 51 -3.83 0.42 -0.35
C THR A 51 -4.97 -0.29 0.36
N GLY A 52 -6.07 0.41 0.64
CA GLY A 52 -7.28 -0.23 1.18
C GLY A 52 -8.03 -1.01 0.10
N THR A 53 -8.67 -2.13 0.47
CA THR A 53 -9.55 -2.90 -0.44
C THR A 53 -10.93 -2.27 -0.63
N GLY A 54 -11.24 -1.24 0.17
CA GLY A 54 -12.57 -0.62 0.24
C GLY A 54 -13.45 -1.13 1.38
N SER A 55 -13.09 -2.26 2.00
CA SER A 55 -13.81 -2.79 3.19
C SER A 55 -13.67 -1.89 4.41
N VAL A 56 -12.57 -1.13 4.50
CA VAL A 56 -12.31 -0.13 5.53
C VAL A 56 -11.93 1.17 4.85
N PHE A 57 -12.48 2.29 5.34
CA PHE A 57 -12.15 3.61 4.82
C PHE A 57 -10.79 4.08 5.34
N THR A 58 -9.76 3.99 4.52
CA THR A 58 -8.37 4.35 4.88
C THR A 58 -8.01 5.81 4.56
N MET A 59 -8.63 6.36 3.51
CA MET A 59 -8.44 7.71 2.94
C MET A 59 -7.04 8.01 2.35
N SER A 60 -6.01 7.36 2.87
CA SER A 60 -4.63 7.45 2.39
C SER A 60 -4.09 6.07 2.03
N ASN A 61 -2.97 6.07 1.30
CA ASN A 61 -2.10 4.92 1.14
C ASN A 61 -1.03 4.93 2.24
N ALA A 62 -0.50 3.76 2.55
CA ALA A 62 0.65 3.59 3.44
C ALA A 62 1.80 2.90 2.70
N MET A 63 2.96 2.84 3.32
CA MET A 63 4.06 1.98 2.88
C MET A 63 4.56 1.11 4.03
N ILE A 64 5.08 -0.07 3.69
CA ILE A 64 5.76 -0.96 4.63
C ILE A 64 7.14 -1.28 4.10
N LEU A 65 8.14 -1.12 4.95
CA LEU A 65 9.52 -1.52 4.68
C LEU A 65 9.87 -2.65 5.65
N VAL A 66 10.10 -3.84 5.11
CA VAL A 66 10.48 -5.04 5.84
C VAL A 66 12.01 -5.13 5.85
N GLY A 67 12.62 -4.74 6.96
CA GLY A 67 14.07 -4.82 7.17
C GLY A 67 14.54 -6.21 7.56
N GLU A 68 15.80 -6.37 7.95
CA GLU A 68 16.33 -7.67 8.39
C GLU A 68 15.69 -8.15 9.71
N PHE A 69 15.48 -7.23 10.66
CA PHE A 69 15.03 -7.54 12.02
C PHE A 69 13.63 -7.03 12.36
N ASP A 70 13.20 -5.96 11.71
CA ASP A 70 11.99 -5.23 12.05
C ASP A 70 11.31 -4.65 10.81
N THR A 71 10.12 -4.10 11.06
CA THR A 71 9.26 -3.51 10.05
C THR A 71 9.02 -2.04 10.37
N LEU A 72 9.17 -1.18 9.36
CA LEU A 72 8.84 0.23 9.40
C LEU A 72 7.55 0.48 8.61
N VAL A 73 6.62 1.21 9.20
CA VAL A 73 5.37 1.64 8.56
C VAL A 73 5.46 3.12 8.26
N VAL A 74 5.03 3.54 7.06
CA VAL A 74 4.87 4.95 6.69
C VAL A 74 3.39 5.26 6.59
N ASP A 75 2.95 6.22 7.42
CA ASP A 75 1.59 6.68 7.63
C ASP A 75 0.61 5.64 8.22
N SER A 76 -0.35 6.15 9.00
CA SER A 76 -1.18 5.37 9.92
C SER A 76 -2.66 5.32 9.54
N HIS A 77 -3.03 5.89 8.40
CA HIS A 77 -4.41 6.10 7.96
C HIS A 77 -5.22 7.10 8.81
N VAL A 78 -6.44 7.38 8.31
CA VAL A 78 -7.35 8.42 8.80
C VAL A 78 -7.95 8.18 10.18
N THR A 79 -8.03 6.93 10.61
CA THR A 79 -8.69 6.57 11.87
C THR A 79 -7.96 5.48 12.62
N PRO A 80 -8.17 5.36 13.93
CA PRO A 80 -7.64 4.24 14.71
C PRO A 80 -8.16 2.88 14.24
N ALA A 81 -9.39 2.83 13.71
CA ALA A 81 -9.95 1.59 13.16
C ALA A 81 -9.22 1.14 11.89
N ALA A 82 -8.96 2.08 10.96
CA ALA A 82 -8.18 1.80 9.76
C ALA A 82 -6.74 1.40 10.10
N SER A 83 -6.12 2.08 11.07
CA SER A 83 -4.77 1.76 11.53
C SER A 83 -4.66 0.37 12.17
N ARG A 84 -5.62 -0.03 13.02
CA ARG A 84 -5.65 -1.39 13.56
C ARG A 84 -5.83 -2.44 12.46
N ALA A 85 -6.73 -2.19 11.50
CA ALA A 85 -6.91 -3.09 10.36
C ALA A 85 -5.63 -3.23 9.53
N LEU A 86 -4.85 -2.15 9.37
CA LEU A 86 -3.52 -2.22 8.77
C LEU A 86 -2.60 -3.12 9.58
N LEU A 87 -2.44 -2.87 10.88
CA LEU A 87 -1.58 -3.67 11.77
C LEU A 87 -1.96 -5.16 11.79
N GLU A 88 -3.26 -5.48 11.75
CA GLU A 88 -3.76 -6.86 11.65
C GLU A 88 -3.47 -7.51 10.29
N SER A 89 -3.24 -6.71 9.25
CA SER A 89 -2.97 -7.16 7.88
C SER A 89 -1.47 -7.33 7.58
N ILE A 90 -0.58 -6.62 8.30
CA ILE A 90 0.89 -6.72 8.15
C ILE A 90 1.42 -8.17 8.21
N PRO A 91 0.91 -9.07 9.08
CA PRO A 91 1.35 -10.46 9.12
C PRO A 91 1.22 -11.24 7.81
N ALA A 92 0.45 -10.74 6.84
CA ALA A 92 0.34 -11.35 5.52
C ALA A 92 1.62 -11.22 4.67
N VAL A 93 2.48 -10.23 4.95
CA VAL A 93 3.72 -9.97 4.19
C VAL A 93 4.99 -10.12 5.01
N THR A 94 4.91 -10.16 6.35
CA THR A 94 6.08 -10.37 7.22
C THR A 94 5.69 -10.83 8.62
N ASP A 95 6.56 -11.63 9.25
CA ASP A 95 6.48 -11.99 10.67
C ASP A 95 7.33 -11.09 11.59
N LYS A 96 8.07 -10.12 11.01
CA LYS A 96 8.95 -9.22 11.74
C LYS A 96 8.16 -8.16 12.51
N PRO A 97 8.58 -7.81 13.73
CA PRO A 97 7.86 -6.85 14.56
C PRO A 97 7.86 -5.46 13.94
N VAL A 98 6.73 -4.75 14.03
CA VAL A 98 6.66 -3.33 13.72
C VAL A 98 7.38 -2.54 14.81
N ARG A 99 8.44 -1.82 14.44
CA ARG A 99 9.27 -1.05 15.39
C ARG A 99 9.15 0.46 15.20
N TYR A 100 8.87 0.89 13.98
CA TYR A 100 8.83 2.31 13.63
C TYR A 100 7.54 2.65 12.89
N LEU A 101 6.98 3.82 13.21
CA LEU A 101 5.97 4.50 12.42
C LEU A 101 6.53 5.84 11.98
N VAL A 102 6.55 6.10 10.68
CA VAL A 102 6.91 7.40 10.12
C VAL A 102 5.64 8.15 9.73
N ASN A 103 5.43 9.34 10.27
CA ASN A 103 4.44 10.27 9.73
C ASN A 103 5.10 11.14 8.66
N SER A 104 4.62 11.01 7.42
CA SER A 104 5.08 11.85 6.31
C SER A 104 4.78 13.32 6.58
N HIS A 105 3.61 13.63 7.16
CA HIS A 105 3.19 14.94 7.61
C HIS A 105 2.02 14.84 8.62
N TYR A 106 1.54 15.98 9.13
CA TYR A 106 0.57 16.05 10.24
C TYR A 106 -0.90 15.94 9.83
N HIS A 107 -1.21 15.79 8.54
CA HIS A 107 -2.61 15.72 8.12
C HIS A 107 -3.29 14.45 8.64
N PHE A 108 -4.58 14.60 8.88
CA PHE A 108 -5.38 13.63 9.61
C PHE A 108 -5.46 12.26 8.92
N ASP A 109 -5.48 12.24 7.58
CA ASP A 109 -5.49 11.04 6.76
C ASP A 109 -4.19 10.22 6.87
N HIS A 110 -3.10 10.81 7.36
CA HIS A 110 -1.81 10.15 7.51
C HIS A 110 -1.42 9.88 8.99
N ALA A 111 -1.93 10.67 9.95
CA ALA A 111 -1.43 10.65 11.32
C ALA A 111 -2.48 10.33 12.41
N HIS A 112 -3.78 10.35 12.12
CA HIS A 112 -4.79 10.12 13.18
C HIS A 112 -4.92 8.65 13.58
N GLY A 113 -4.34 7.73 12.82
CA GLY A 113 -4.21 6.33 13.20
C GLY A 113 -3.15 6.06 14.28
N ASN A 114 -2.21 6.99 14.52
CA ASN A 114 -1.04 6.84 15.40
C ASN A 114 -1.35 6.16 16.75
N GLN A 115 -2.49 6.51 17.36
CA GLN A 115 -2.95 5.97 18.65
C GLN A 115 -3.24 4.47 18.67
N SER A 116 -3.15 3.79 17.52
CA SER A 116 -3.36 2.34 17.42
C SER A 116 -2.06 1.54 17.50
N PHE A 117 -0.91 2.20 17.34
CA PHE A 117 0.38 1.55 17.45
C PHE A 117 0.66 1.24 18.92
N PRO A 118 1.11 0.01 19.24
CA PRO A 118 1.35 -0.40 20.61
C PRO A 118 2.50 0.37 21.25
N GLU A 119 2.54 0.37 22.58
CA GLU A 119 3.68 0.90 23.32
C GLU A 119 4.98 0.24 22.84
N GLY A 120 6.04 1.05 22.75
CA GLY A 120 7.35 0.61 22.25
C GLY A 120 7.55 0.78 20.75
N VAL A 121 6.54 1.15 19.96
CA VAL A 121 6.76 1.66 18.60
C VAL A 121 7.27 3.09 18.67
N GLU A 122 8.38 3.38 17.98
CA GLU A 122 8.90 4.74 17.86
C GLU A 122 8.20 5.48 16.72
N ILE A 123 7.56 6.61 17.04
CA ILE A 123 6.88 7.46 16.06
C ILE A 123 7.84 8.57 15.63
N ILE A 124 8.22 8.54 14.36
CA ILE A 124 9.21 9.42 13.73
C ILE A 124 8.47 10.38 12.79
N GLY A 125 8.87 11.64 12.81
CA GLY A 125 8.38 12.64 11.87
C GLY A 125 9.21 13.90 11.94
N HIS A 126 9.01 14.79 10.97
CA HIS A 126 9.65 16.11 10.99
C HIS A 126 9.25 16.87 12.27
N GLU A 127 10.14 17.71 12.82
CA GLU A 127 9.89 18.46 14.06
C GLU A 127 8.59 19.30 13.98
N PHE A 128 8.31 19.87 12.81
CA PHE A 128 7.08 20.60 12.52
C PHE A 128 5.84 19.71 12.61
N THR A 129 5.90 18.51 12.04
CA THR A 129 4.82 17.50 12.13
C THR A 129 4.54 17.16 13.58
N ARG A 130 5.59 16.92 14.37
CA ARG A 130 5.48 16.64 15.80
C ARG A 130 4.84 17.82 16.55
N ALA A 131 5.31 19.04 16.32
CA ALA A 131 4.76 20.24 16.96
C ALA A 131 3.28 20.45 16.62
N LYS A 132 2.87 20.19 15.36
CA LYS A 132 1.46 20.21 14.95
C LYS A 132 0.63 19.17 15.70
N LEU A 133 1.03 17.90 15.67
CA LEU A 133 0.29 16.81 16.28
C LEU A 133 0.17 16.94 17.80
N ASN A 134 1.15 17.57 18.46
CA ASN A 134 1.10 17.84 19.90
C ASN A 134 0.28 19.08 20.28
N GLY A 135 -0.18 19.86 19.30
CA GLY A 135 -0.90 21.11 19.55
C GLY A 135 0.00 22.30 19.90
N ASP A 136 1.33 22.15 19.81
CA ASP A 136 2.30 23.18 20.18
C ASP A 136 2.18 24.45 19.30
N ILE A 137 1.75 24.27 18.05
CA ILE A 137 1.61 25.32 17.04
C ILE A 137 0.24 25.32 16.36
N GLY A 138 -0.80 25.05 17.16
CA GLY A 138 -2.19 25.05 16.74
C GLY A 138 -2.84 23.67 16.78
N ASN A 139 -4.17 23.64 16.84
CA ASN A 139 -4.96 22.42 16.90
C ASN A 139 -5.27 21.91 15.49
N VAL A 140 -4.69 20.77 15.10
CA VAL A 140 -4.91 20.14 13.78
C VAL A 140 -6.39 19.83 13.49
N LEU A 141 -7.21 19.69 14.54
CA LEU A 141 -8.66 19.46 14.41
C LEU A 141 -9.45 20.72 14.06
N GLU A 142 -8.81 21.89 14.07
CA GLU A 142 -9.44 23.17 13.74
C GLU A 142 -8.99 23.73 12.38
N GLU A 143 -8.03 23.06 11.75
CA GLU A 143 -7.47 23.48 10.48
C GLU A 143 -8.34 23.06 9.30
N ASN A 144 -8.22 23.78 8.18
CA ASN A 144 -9.01 23.52 6.97
C ASN A 144 -8.82 22.10 6.43
N THR A 145 -7.63 21.53 6.62
CA THR A 145 -7.28 20.18 6.19
C THR A 145 -8.19 19.14 6.84
N PHE A 146 -8.53 19.29 8.12
CA PHE A 146 -9.50 18.43 8.80
C PHE A 146 -10.95 18.88 8.63
N ARG A 147 -11.22 20.19 8.75
CA ARG A 147 -12.59 20.75 8.72
C ARG A 147 -13.29 20.58 7.39
N SER A 148 -12.57 20.70 6.27
CA SER A 148 -13.15 20.52 4.94
C SER A 148 -13.77 19.13 4.71
N PHE A 149 -13.30 18.11 5.46
CA PHE A 149 -13.84 16.76 5.42
C PHE A 149 -14.82 16.47 6.56
N SER A 150 -14.59 17.02 7.76
CA SER A 150 -15.40 16.69 8.94
C SER A 150 -16.67 17.53 9.07
N ASP A 151 -16.62 18.82 8.76
CA ASP A 151 -17.76 19.74 8.92
C ASP A 151 -19.00 19.32 8.10
N PRO A 152 -18.86 18.79 6.86
CA PRO A 152 -20.03 18.33 6.09
C PRO A 152 -20.65 17.01 6.61
N VAL A 153 -19.92 16.19 7.38
CA VAL A 153 -20.34 14.82 7.74
C VAL A 153 -21.72 14.77 8.41
N PRO A 154 -22.03 15.60 9.44
CA PRO A 154 -23.34 15.55 10.08
C PRO A 154 -24.49 15.83 9.10
N ALA A 155 -24.31 16.77 8.18
CA ALA A 155 -25.32 17.09 7.16
C ALA A 155 -25.49 15.96 6.15
N THR A 156 -24.38 15.34 5.73
CA THR A 156 -24.39 14.15 4.86
C THR A 156 -25.14 12.99 5.51
N VAL A 157 -24.82 12.67 6.77
CA VAL A 157 -25.51 11.62 7.53
C VAL A 157 -27.01 11.91 7.66
N ALA A 158 -27.37 13.15 8.01
CA ALA A 158 -28.78 13.54 8.11
C ALA A 158 -29.51 13.43 6.76
N ASN A 159 -28.83 13.73 5.65
CA ASN A 159 -29.38 13.58 4.31
C ASN A 159 -29.59 12.12 3.93
N LEU A 160 -28.58 11.27 4.13
CA LEU A 160 -28.68 9.82 3.89
C LEU A 160 -29.80 9.21 4.73
N ALA A 161 -29.91 9.55 6.00
CA ALA A 161 -30.99 9.08 6.87
C ALA A 161 -32.38 9.51 6.37
N ARG A 162 -32.53 10.73 5.85
CA ARG A 162 -33.80 11.17 5.22
C ARG A 162 -34.10 10.38 3.95
N ARG A 163 -33.10 10.17 3.10
CA ARG A 163 -33.24 9.40 1.85
C ARG A 163 -33.63 7.95 2.13
N ALA A 164 -32.96 7.30 3.08
CA ALA A 164 -33.27 5.93 3.47
C ALA A 164 -34.71 5.77 4.00
N ARG A 165 -35.23 6.77 4.75
CA ARG A 165 -36.63 6.78 5.21
C ARG A 165 -37.64 6.99 4.07
N ALA A 166 -37.29 7.75 3.04
CA ALA A 166 -38.16 8.05 1.91
C ALA A 166 -38.10 6.98 0.81
N GLU A 167 -37.04 6.18 0.77
CA GLU A 167 -36.83 5.14 -0.25
C GLU A 167 -37.80 3.98 -0.03
N THR A 168 -38.62 3.69 -1.04
CA THR A 168 -39.63 2.62 -0.99
C THR A 168 -39.07 1.28 -1.44
N ASP A 169 -38.01 1.27 -2.26
CA ASP A 169 -37.33 0.07 -2.73
C ASP A 169 -36.37 -0.45 -1.64
N PRO A 170 -36.60 -1.65 -1.08
CA PRO A 170 -35.76 -2.19 -0.01
C PRO A 170 -34.29 -2.33 -0.42
N ARG A 171 -33.99 -2.65 -1.68
CA ARG A 171 -32.60 -2.85 -2.14
C ARG A 171 -31.85 -1.52 -2.21
N ARG A 172 -32.47 -0.50 -2.78
CA ARG A 172 -31.87 0.86 -2.82
C ARG A 172 -31.75 1.48 -1.43
N ARG A 173 -32.60 1.08 -0.49
CA ARG A 173 -32.51 1.52 0.91
C ARG A 173 -31.28 0.93 1.61
N GLU A 174 -30.89 -0.29 1.28
CA GLU A 174 -29.68 -0.94 1.83
C GLU A 174 -28.38 -0.30 1.30
N GLU A 175 -28.44 0.40 0.17
CA GLU A 175 -27.30 1.10 -0.45
C GLU A 175 -27.10 2.55 0.07
N LEU A 176 -27.95 3.04 0.98
CA LEU A 176 -27.96 4.41 1.52
C LEU A 176 -27.47 4.48 2.97
#